data_AF-A0A3B9HGN8-F1
#
_entry.id   AF-A0A3B9HGN8-F1
#
_cell.length_a   1.000
_cell.length_b   1.000
_cell.length_c   1.000
_cell.angle_alpha   90.00
_cell.angle_beta   90.00
_cell.angle_gamma   90.00
#
_symmetry.space_group_name_H-M   'P 1'
#
loop_
_entity.id
_entity.type
_entity.pdbx_description
1 polymer ?
#
loop_
_entity_poly.entity_id
_entity_poly.type
_entity_poly.pdbx_seq_one_letter_code
_entity_poly.pdbx_strand_id
1 'polypeptide(L)'
;DPHLNEREFFQIVDHPDAGIFPMTGPVLKFQSNAGVVLHNPSPCLGQHNDYVLGDILGYTQKEMDALTSDNVIGTVPLPGSDLGGSRRASRESVHRESMSQQSNINPKHK
;
A
#
# COMPACT_ATOMS: atom_id res chain seq x y z
N ASP A 1 -0.22 -17.49 24.25
CA ASP A 1 -1.53 -18.08 24.55
C ASP A 1 -1.46 -19.56 24.18
N PRO A 2 -1.61 -20.50 25.14
CA PRO A 2 -1.45 -21.93 24.88
C PRO A 2 -2.40 -22.48 23.80
N HIS A 3 -3.68 -22.11 23.85
CA HIS A 3 -4.68 -22.63 22.92
C HIS A 3 -4.48 -22.13 21.49
N LEU A 4 -4.08 -20.86 21.31
CA LEU A 4 -3.81 -20.32 19.98
C LEU A 4 -2.59 -21.00 19.34
N ASN A 5 -1.56 -21.29 20.14
CA ASN A 5 -0.35 -21.95 19.65
C ASN A 5 -0.61 -23.42 19.29
N GLU A 6 -1.29 -24.18 20.15
CA GLU A 6 -1.64 -25.59 19.90
C GLU A 6 -2.47 -25.79 18.63
N ARG A 7 -3.27 -24.78 18.27
CA ARG A 7 -4.13 -24.80 17.10
C ARG A 7 -3.53 -24.11 15.88
N GLU A 8 -2.24 -23.74 15.93
CA GLU A 8 -1.55 -23.05 14.83
C GLU A 8 -2.37 -21.84 14.31
N PHE A 9 -2.93 -21.08 15.25
CA PHE A 9 -3.79 -19.95 14.92
C PHE A 9 -3.03 -18.84 14.19
N PHE A 10 -1.74 -18.68 14.50
CA PHE A 10 -0.87 -17.75 13.80
C PHE A 10 -0.01 -18.48 12.78
N GLN A 11 0.07 -17.92 11.59
CA GLN A 11 0.97 -18.34 10.53
C GLN A 11 2.06 -17.29 10.38
N ILE A 12 3.32 -17.73 10.29
CA ILE A 12 4.42 -16.83 10.01
C ILE A 12 4.41 -16.52 8.51
N VAL A 13 4.26 -15.24 8.18
CA VAL A 13 4.27 -14.73 6.82
C VAL A 13 5.52 -13.90 6.62
N ASP A 14 6.26 -14.17 5.55
CA ASP A 14 7.39 -13.37 5.09
C ASP A 14 6.91 -12.45 3.97
N HIS A 15 6.72 -11.17 4.29
CA HIS A 15 6.24 -10.16 3.34
C HIS A 15 7.41 -9.31 2.85
N PRO A 16 7.56 -9.09 1.52
CA PRO A 16 8.71 -8.41 0.94
C PRO A 16 8.96 -7.00 1.49
N ASP A 17 7.90 -6.22 1.74
CA ASP A 17 8.01 -4.87 2.32
C ASP A 17 7.85 -4.82 3.86
N ALA A 18 6.82 -5.49 4.42
CA ALA A 18 6.54 -5.48 5.86
C ALA A 18 7.43 -6.42 6.72
N GLY A 19 8.25 -7.27 6.10
CA GLY A 19 9.10 -8.24 6.78
C GLY A 19 8.35 -9.48 7.31
N ILE A 20 8.96 -10.16 8.28
CA ILE A 20 8.45 -11.42 8.86
C ILE A 20 7.58 -11.13 10.08
N PHE A 21 6.31 -11.55 10.04
CA PHE A 21 5.39 -11.34 11.16
C PHE A 21 4.33 -12.45 11.28
N PRO A 22 3.73 -12.64 12.48
CA PRO A 22 2.62 -13.56 12.66
C PRO A 22 1.33 -12.95 12.11
N MET A 23 0.68 -13.63 11.17
CA MET A 23 -0.65 -13.30 10.68
C MET A 23 -1.67 -14.31 11.20
N THR A 24 -2.88 -13.85 11.50
CA THR A 24 -3.96 -14.76 11.90
C THR A 24 -4.34 -15.65 10.73
N GLY A 25 -4.23 -16.96 10.93
CA GLY A 25 -4.68 -17.98 10.00
C GLY A 25 -6.21 -18.12 9.96
N PRO A 26 -6.73 -19.09 9.19
CA PRO A 26 -8.15 -19.40 9.17
C PRO A 26 -8.67 -19.75 10.57
N VAL A 27 -9.69 -19.02 11.02
CA VAL A 27 -10.29 -19.21 12.36
C VAL A 27 -11.02 -20.56 12.48
N LEU A 28 -11.52 -21.08 11.35
CA LEU A 28 -12.13 -22.40 11.25
C LEU A 28 -11.17 -23.36 10.51
N LYS A 29 -10.93 -24.53 11.11
CA LYS A 29 -10.20 -25.61 10.46
C LYS A 29 -11.19 -26.65 9.96
N PHE A 30 -11.16 -26.92 8.65
CA PHE A 30 -11.92 -27.99 8.02
C PHE A 30 -10.99 -29.15 7.70
N GLN A 31 -11.47 -30.38 7.88
CA GLN A 31 -10.77 -31.54 7.35
C GLN A 31 -10.95 -31.57 5.84
N SER A 32 -9.84 -31.51 5.11
CA SER A 32 -9.81 -31.49 3.65
C SER A 32 -8.55 -32.18 3.15
N ASN A 33 -8.64 -32.82 1.98
CA ASN A 33 -7.49 -33.40 1.28
C ASN A 33 -6.52 -32.33 0.76
N ALA A 34 -6.91 -31.05 0.76
CA ALA A 34 -6.08 -29.93 0.32
C ALA A 34 -5.06 -29.45 1.38
N GLY A 35 -5.07 -30.02 2.59
CA GLY A 35 -4.17 -29.63 3.67
C GLY A 35 -4.58 -28.32 4.37
N VAL A 36 -3.65 -27.78 5.17
CA VAL A 36 -3.85 -26.51 5.89
C VAL A 36 -3.74 -25.35 4.91
N VAL A 37 -4.72 -24.46 4.89
CA VAL A 37 -4.66 -23.23 4.09
C VAL A 37 -3.56 -22.35 4.64
N LEU A 38 -2.52 -22.12 3.84
CA LEU A 38 -1.43 -21.19 4.16
C LEU A 38 -1.72 -19.83 3.55
N HIS A 39 -1.44 -18.77 4.30
CA HIS A 39 -1.48 -17.42 3.79
C HIS A 39 -0.25 -17.11 2.95
N ASN A 40 -0.49 -16.64 1.73
CA ASN A 40 0.53 -15.89 0.99
C ASN A 40 0.65 -14.48 1.58
N PRO A 41 1.83 -13.85 1.47
CA PRO A 41 1.95 -12.43 1.80
C PRO A 41 0.95 -11.61 0.97
N SER A 42 0.44 -10.54 1.56
CA SER A 42 -0.36 -9.58 0.81
C SER A 42 0.46 -9.04 -0.37
N PRO A 43 -0.17 -8.77 -1.52
CA PRO A 43 0.54 -8.22 -2.66
C PRO A 43 1.01 -6.80 -2.35
N CYS A 44 2.21 -6.47 -2.83
CA CYS A 44 2.69 -5.09 -2.85
C CYS A 44 1.87 -4.23 -3.80
N LEU A 45 1.94 -2.92 -3.62
CA LEU A 45 1.32 -1.96 -4.53
C LEU A 45 1.78 -2.24 -5.97
N GLY A 46 0.83 -2.45 -6.87
CA GLY A 46 1.10 -2.70 -8.29
C GLY A 46 1.79 -4.01 -8.62
N GLN A 47 1.98 -4.95 -7.68
CA GLN A 47 2.72 -6.21 -7.89
C GLN A 47 2.23 -7.03 -9.10
N HIS A 48 0.95 -6.91 -9.46
CA HIS A 48 0.34 -7.67 -10.54
C HIS A 48 -0.12 -6.80 -11.72
N ASN A 49 0.39 -5.56 -11.85
CA ASN A 49 -0.01 -4.67 -12.95
C ASN A 49 0.30 -5.30 -14.32
N ASP A 50 1.53 -5.78 -14.52
CA ASP A 50 1.96 -6.35 -15.80
C ASP A 50 1.15 -7.61 -16.16
N TYR A 51 0.90 -8.48 -15.18
CA TYR A 51 0.10 -9.69 -15.37
C TYR A 51 -1.36 -9.36 -15.73
N VAL A 52 -2.00 -8.48 -14.99
CA VAL A 52 -3.43 -8.19 -15.23
C VAL A 52 -3.62 -7.32 -16.48
N LEU A 53 -2.86 -6.23 -16.61
CA LEU A 53 -3.02 -5.32 -17.74
C LEU A 53 -2.45 -5.92 -19.03
N GLY A 54 -1.25 -6.51 -18.96
CA GLY A 54 -0.59 -7.13 -20.10
C GLY A 54 -1.19 -8.48 -20.45
N ASP A 55 -1.01 -9.49 -19.60
CA ASP A 55 -1.32 -10.88 -19.96
C ASP A 55 -2.83 -11.17 -20.04
N ILE A 56 -3.63 -10.59 -19.13
CA ILE A 56 -5.08 -10.84 -19.11
C ILE A 56 -5.84 -9.88 -20.03
N LEU A 57 -5.53 -8.57 -19.96
CA LEU A 57 -6.29 -7.54 -20.67
C LEU A 57 -5.68 -7.12 -22.01
N GLY A 58 -4.44 -7.54 -22.32
CA GLY A 58 -3.81 -7.33 -23.61
C GLY A 58 -3.26 -5.94 -23.86
N TYR A 59 -2.98 -5.15 -22.81
CA TYR A 59 -2.36 -3.84 -22.94
C TYR A 59 -0.93 -4.00 -23.43
N THR A 60 -0.55 -3.16 -24.38
CA THR A 60 0.83 -3.09 -24.87
C THR A 60 1.72 -2.40 -23.82
N GLN A 61 3.02 -2.68 -23.88
CA GLN A 61 3.99 -2.00 -23.01
C GLN A 61 3.88 -0.47 -23.12
N LYS A 62 3.68 0.05 -24.33
CA LYS A 62 3.53 1.48 -24.58
C LYS A 62 2.31 2.10 -23.87
N GLU A 63 1.19 1.37 -23.81
CA GLU A 63 -0.01 1.82 -23.10
C GLU A 63 0.21 1.78 -21.58
N MET A 64 0.87 0.73 -21.07
CA MET A 64 1.21 0.63 -19.66
C MET A 64 2.22 1.72 -19.23
N ASP A 65 3.18 2.05 -20.08
CA ASP A 65 4.14 3.13 -19.85
C ASP A 65 3.43 4.50 -19.79
N ALA A 66 2.42 4.71 -20.64
CA ALA A 66 1.60 5.91 -20.61
C ALA A 66 0.80 6.01 -19.30
N LEU A 67 0.14 4.93 -18.87
CA LEU A 67 -0.58 4.88 -17.59
C LEU A 67 0.34 5.13 -16.39
N THR A 68 1.57 4.61 -16.44
CA THR A 68 2.58 4.82 -15.39
C THR A 68 3.01 6.29 -15.36
N SER A 69 3.29 6.87 -16.53
CA SER A 69 3.68 8.28 -16.66
C SER A 69 2.57 9.23 -16.18
N ASP A 70 1.32 8.87 -16.43
CA ASP A 70 0.14 9.62 -16.01
C ASP A 70 -0.22 9.37 -14.53
N ASN A 71 0.57 8.60 -13.79
CA ASN A 71 0.35 8.23 -12.38
C ASN A 71 -0.99 7.51 -12.14
N VAL A 72 -1.51 6.81 -13.15
CA VAL A 72 -2.74 5.99 -13.05
C VAL A 72 -2.42 4.64 -12.41
N ILE A 73 -1.25 4.08 -12.74
CA ILE A 73 -0.71 2.85 -12.15
C ILE A 73 0.70 3.08 -11.63
N GLY A 74 1.17 2.23 -10.72
CA GLY A 74 2.53 2.30 -10.20
C GLY A 74 2.77 1.30 -9.07
N THR A 75 4.01 1.26 -8.61
CA THR A 75 4.48 0.39 -7.51
C THR A 75 4.86 1.16 -6.24
N VAL A 76 4.94 2.50 -6.33
CA VAL A 76 5.26 3.39 -5.21
C VAL A 76 4.07 4.31 -4.96
N PRO A 77 3.66 4.51 -3.69
CA PRO A 77 2.59 5.44 -3.37
C PRO A 77 2.93 6.87 -3.80
N LEU A 78 1.93 7.60 -4.32
CA LEU A 78 2.11 8.99 -4.71
C LEU A 78 2.37 9.89 -3.49
N PRO A 79 3.08 11.02 -3.65
CA PRO A 79 3.31 11.95 -2.54
C PRO A 79 2.01 12.39 -1.85
N GLY A 80 2.00 12.35 -0.50
CA GLY A 80 0.85 12.73 0.30
C GLY A 80 -0.24 11.68 0.42
N SER A 81 -0.03 10.48 -0.13
CA SER A 81 -0.91 9.33 0.10
C SER A 81 -0.89 8.85 1.55
N ASP A 82 0.23 9.00 2.24
CA ASP A 82 0.43 8.80 3.68
C ASP A 82 -0.37 9.79 4.55
N LEU A 83 -0.62 11.00 4.06
CA LEU A 83 -1.40 12.04 4.75
C LEU A 83 -2.93 11.87 4.62
N GLY A 84 -3.38 10.63 4.41
CA GLY A 84 -4.79 10.32 4.19
C GLY A 84 -5.27 10.71 2.78
N GLY A 85 -4.36 10.75 1.81
CA GLY A 85 -4.67 10.92 0.39
C GLY A 85 -4.21 12.26 -0.19
N SER A 86 -3.91 12.24 -1.48
CA SER A 86 -3.34 13.36 -2.24
C SER A 86 -4.11 14.68 -2.11
N ARG A 87 -5.45 14.62 -1.99
CA ARG A 87 -6.30 15.81 -1.79
C ARG A 87 -6.12 16.50 -0.43
N ARG A 88 -5.77 15.75 0.62
CA ARG A 88 -5.48 16.33 1.94
C ARG A 88 -4.08 16.94 1.95
N ALA A 89 -3.11 16.22 1.41
CA ALA A 89 -1.75 16.71 1.28
C ALA A 89 -1.68 18.05 0.52
N SER A 90 -2.36 18.18 -0.63
CA SER A 90 -2.36 19.43 -1.39
C SER A 90 -2.93 20.63 -0.62
N ARG A 91 -4.00 20.41 0.16
CA ARG A 91 -4.58 21.45 1.04
C ARG A 91 -3.62 21.88 2.15
N GLU A 92 -2.87 20.93 2.70
CA GLU A 92 -1.91 21.20 3.76
C GLU A 92 -0.68 21.93 3.26
N SER A 93 -0.20 21.64 2.05
CA SER A 93 0.87 22.39 1.37
C SER A 93 0.45 23.86 1.15
N VAL A 94 -0.76 24.09 0.61
CA VAL A 94 -1.32 25.44 0.42
C VAL A 94 -1.49 26.17 1.77
N HIS A 95 -1.89 25.45 2.82
CA HIS A 95 -2.02 26.01 4.16
C HIS A 95 -0.66 26.38 4.77
N ARG A 96 0.36 25.52 4.63
CA ARG A 96 1.73 25.79 5.08
C ARG A 96 2.36 26.97 4.33
N GLU A 97 2.18 27.04 3.02
CA GLU A 97 2.68 28.15 2.19
C GLU A 97 2.04 29.48 2.58
N SER A 98 0.72 29.52 2.78
CA SER A 98 0.02 30.73 3.21
C SER A 98 0.43 31.22 4.60
N MET A 99 0.67 30.32 5.56
CA MET A 99 1.24 30.66 6.87
C MET A 99 2.67 31.20 6.78
N SER A 100 3.51 30.67 5.88
CA SER A 100 4.89 31.16 5.68
C SER A 100 4.95 32.53 5.00
N GLN A 101 3.98 32.84 4.13
CA GLN A 101 3.89 34.16 3.52
C GLN A 101 3.40 35.22 4.50
N GLN A 102 2.50 34.86 5.43
CA GLN A 102 2.04 35.78 6.47
C GLN A 102 3.12 36.12 7.50
N SER A 103 4.06 35.21 7.80
CA SER A 103 5.19 35.51 8.70
C SER A 103 6.27 36.39 8.04
N ASN A 104 6.36 36.41 6.70
CA ASN A 104 7.28 37.27 5.95
C ASN A 104 6.76 38.71 5.68
N ILE A 105 5.50 39.01 6.00
CA ILE A 105 4.89 40.34 5.76
C ILE A 105 5.09 41.33 6.93
N ASN A 106 5.83 40.98 7.99
CA ASN A 106 6.05 41.90 9.11
C ASN A 106 7.49 42.46 9.19
N PRO A 107 7.88 43.42 8.34
CA PRO A 107 9.06 44.23 8.60
C PRO A 107 8.69 45.34 9.60
N LYS A 108 9.26 45.22 10.80
CA LYS A 108 9.58 46.26 11.80
C LYS A 108 8.71 47.53 11.81
N HIS A 109 8.06 47.79 12.94
CA HIS A 109 7.93 49.15 13.44
C HIS A 109 8.70 49.32 14.77
N LYS A 110 9.52 50.38 14.76
CA LYS A 110 10.37 50.94 15.82
C LYS A 110 9.65 51.15 17.14
#